data_AF-A0A110B274-F1
#
_entry.id   AF-A0A110B274-F1
#
_cell.length_a   1.000
_cell.length_b   1.000
_cell.length_c   1.000
_cell.angle_alpha   90.00
_cell.angle_beta   90.00
_cell.angle_gamma   90.00
#
_symmetry.space_group_name_H-M   'P 1'
#
loop_
_entity.id
_entity.type
_entity.pdbx_description
1 polymer ?
#
loop_
_entity_poly.entity_id
_entity_poly.type
_entity_poly.pdbx_seq_one_letter_code
_entity_poly.pdbx_strand_id
1 'polypeptide(L)'
;MYQQLQPQLAQYLPEARNVYIATALIKNYGYRFIEQRLPAAAKRYYLIGLNLPSDVGVFEQMLQVPESRGYTRIFTGRQTFHPKVYLIERLSGKWIAFIGSANTTNGGLQANVEMSIALEDQTICLALYDWFMSFLPNTGVLTAEFVKAWQRSVLRIKSRQATNNADLAEARSLLKQEMIIPSVITPSALQFFSGSDYVAFSDIYWTDESGAADALRRKVWFRMADLDARIYTQFPQYALTELGSHYWKASRISHYQHRKGFNNTYLKSIWLHYGYPNRFVQKDFTKHPRMQVILHQHDVGIWLVIGVENSSLEERRRFKENLRNNPIFADLVYRVMMDLGGAYWLGINGKSPVHLDHFDMEEKLTKALLSEEVHDYMIIGRNYQPDDPSLSDINIAETVLLEFQRLYPLYLLFKNGKL
;
A
#
# COMPACT_ATOMS: atom_id res chain seq x y z
N MET A 1 -2.28 27.91 15.98
CA MET A 1 -1.43 26.70 16.05
C MET A 1 -2.37 25.51 16.21
N TYR A 2 -2.38 24.58 15.26
CA TYR A 2 -3.30 23.43 15.27
C TYR A 2 -2.90 22.47 16.39
N GLN A 3 -3.78 22.25 17.36
CA GLN A 3 -3.54 21.33 18.47
C GLN A 3 -4.79 20.48 18.69
N GLN A 4 -4.59 19.25 19.16
CA GLN A 4 -5.69 18.38 19.59
C GLN A 4 -6.48 19.06 20.71
N LEU A 5 -7.80 18.91 20.71
CA LEU A 5 -8.67 19.58 21.65
C LEU A 5 -8.49 19.07 23.09
N GLN A 6 -8.17 17.78 23.27
CA GLN A 6 -8.07 17.17 24.60
C GLN A 6 -7.01 17.82 25.50
N PRO A 7 -5.74 17.99 25.09
CA PRO A 7 -4.75 18.71 25.90
C PRO A 7 -5.21 20.11 26.33
N GLN A 8 -5.84 20.85 25.42
CA GLN A 8 -6.30 22.21 25.72
C GLN A 8 -7.46 22.20 26.72
N LEU A 9 -8.50 21.40 26.49
CA LEU A 9 -9.59 21.26 27.47
C LEU A 9 -9.09 20.79 28.83
N ALA A 10 -8.13 19.87 28.87
CA ALA A 10 -7.56 19.35 30.12
C ALA A 10 -6.91 20.46 30.97
N GLN A 11 -6.38 21.50 30.33
CA GLN A 11 -5.80 22.65 31.03
C GLN A 11 -6.86 23.50 31.74
N TYR A 12 -8.04 23.69 31.13
CA TYR A 12 -9.04 24.66 31.62
C TYR A 12 -10.19 24.03 32.42
N LEU A 13 -10.50 22.76 32.22
CA LEU A 13 -11.57 22.06 32.96
C LEU A 13 -11.39 22.08 34.49
N PRO A 14 -10.18 21.92 35.05
CA PRO A 14 -9.97 22.01 36.50
C PRO A 14 -10.28 23.38 37.10
N GLU A 15 -10.30 24.44 36.29
CA GLU A 15 -10.59 25.80 36.72
C GLU A 15 -12.05 26.21 36.46
N ALA A 16 -12.90 25.29 36.01
CA ALA A 16 -14.25 25.62 35.62
C ALA A 16 -15.15 25.94 36.82
N ARG A 17 -15.84 27.09 36.75
CA ARG A 17 -17.04 27.39 37.54
C ARG A 17 -18.28 26.83 36.85
N ASN A 18 -18.42 27.09 35.56
CA ASN A 18 -19.52 26.60 34.72
C ASN A 18 -18.96 26.09 33.39
N VAL A 19 -19.51 24.98 32.89
CA VAL A 19 -19.17 24.43 31.57
C VAL A 19 -20.44 24.26 30.74
N TYR A 20 -20.40 24.78 29.51
CA TYR A 20 -21.48 24.69 28.53
C TYR A 20 -20.97 23.97 27.30
N ILE A 21 -21.61 22.86 26.94
CA ILE A 21 -21.19 22.01 25.83
C ILE A 21 -22.37 21.82 24.89
N ALA A 22 -22.25 22.37 23.69
CA ALA A 22 -23.16 22.12 22.59
C ALA A 22 -22.48 21.16 21.60
N THR A 23 -22.98 19.93 21.53
CA THR A 23 -22.36 18.88 20.70
C THR A 23 -23.42 18.14 19.87
N ALA A 24 -23.07 17.79 18.63
CA ALA A 24 -23.92 16.97 17.79
C ALA A 24 -24.13 15.55 18.35
N LEU A 25 -23.09 15.04 19.03
CA LEU A 25 -23.12 13.71 19.63
C LEU A 25 -22.15 13.63 20.82
N ILE A 26 -22.47 12.78 21.79
CA ILE A 26 -21.61 12.51 22.95
C ILE A 26 -21.44 11.01 23.19
N LYS A 27 -20.22 10.60 23.54
CA LYS A 27 -19.85 9.21 23.83
C LYS A 27 -19.24 9.09 25.22
N ASN A 28 -19.27 7.88 25.78
CA ASN A 28 -18.79 7.59 27.13
C ASN A 28 -17.39 8.14 27.41
N TYR A 29 -16.46 8.00 26.45
CA TYR A 29 -15.09 8.53 26.61
C TYR A 29 -15.08 10.04 26.83
N GLY A 30 -15.73 10.80 25.94
CA GLY A 30 -15.71 12.26 25.99
C GLY A 30 -16.41 12.79 27.24
N TYR A 31 -17.56 12.20 27.58
CA TYR A 31 -18.26 12.53 28.82
C TYR A 31 -17.40 12.28 30.06
N ARG A 32 -16.80 11.08 30.20
CA ARG A 32 -15.92 10.76 31.32
C ARG A 32 -14.69 11.66 31.39
N PHE A 33 -14.09 11.98 30.24
CA PHE A 33 -12.93 12.88 30.19
C PHE A 33 -13.24 14.24 30.82
N ILE A 34 -14.40 14.82 30.50
CA ILE A 34 -14.88 16.09 31.07
C ILE A 34 -15.20 15.92 32.55
N GLU A 35 -16.11 15.02 32.89
CA GLU A 35 -16.64 14.92 34.26
C GLU A 35 -15.56 14.58 35.30
N GLN A 36 -14.55 13.78 34.92
CA GLN A 36 -13.43 13.44 35.82
C GLN A 36 -12.48 14.61 36.11
N ARG A 37 -12.55 15.69 35.32
CA ARG A 37 -11.66 16.87 35.44
C ARG A 37 -12.37 18.11 35.95
N LEU A 38 -13.70 18.07 36.03
CA LEU A 38 -14.48 19.17 36.58
C LEU A 38 -14.36 19.23 38.11
N PRO A 39 -14.25 20.42 38.70
CA PRO A 39 -14.39 20.59 40.14
C PRO A 39 -15.74 20.05 40.67
N ALA A 40 -15.71 19.54 41.90
CA ALA A 40 -16.88 19.04 42.60
C ALA A 40 -17.98 20.11 42.81
N ALA A 41 -17.69 21.40 42.61
CA ALA A 41 -18.64 22.52 42.66
C ALA A 41 -19.03 23.10 41.28
N ALA A 42 -18.28 22.79 40.21
CA ALA A 42 -18.53 23.30 38.87
C ALA A 42 -19.89 22.87 38.32
N LYS A 43 -20.68 23.75 37.66
CA LYS A 43 -21.95 23.38 37.00
C LYS A 43 -21.74 22.94 35.56
N ARG A 44 -22.60 22.04 35.07
CA ARG A 44 -22.54 21.50 33.71
C ARG A 44 -23.84 21.71 32.94
N TYR A 45 -23.72 22.17 31.70
CA TYR A 45 -24.84 22.49 30.83
C TYR A 45 -24.60 21.84 29.47
N TYR A 46 -25.37 20.80 29.16
CA TYR A 46 -25.23 20.05 27.92
C TYR A 46 -26.41 20.34 26.99
N LEU A 47 -26.11 20.70 25.74
CA LEU A 47 -27.04 20.73 24.60
C LEU A 47 -26.61 19.68 23.59
N ILE A 48 -27.47 18.69 23.37
CA ILE A 48 -27.09 17.49 22.59
C ILE A 48 -28.06 17.29 21.43
N GLY A 49 -27.50 17.08 20.24
CA GLY A 49 -28.25 16.73 19.02
C GLY A 49 -28.68 15.25 18.98
N LEU A 50 -29.66 14.96 18.13
CA LEU A 50 -30.19 13.59 17.92
C LEU A 50 -29.88 13.01 16.54
N ASN A 51 -29.28 13.79 15.64
CA ASN A 51 -28.99 13.35 14.27
C ASN A 51 -27.90 12.26 14.23
N LEU A 52 -27.06 12.20 15.26
CA LEU A 52 -25.99 11.22 15.41
C LEU A 52 -26.16 10.44 16.72
N PRO A 53 -25.73 9.16 16.78
CA PRO A 53 -26.03 8.31 17.92
C PRO A 53 -25.15 8.68 19.11
N SER A 54 -25.68 9.39 20.11
CA SER A 54 -25.09 9.49 21.45
C SER A 54 -25.26 8.18 22.23
N ASP A 55 -24.31 7.87 23.13
CA ASP A 55 -24.37 6.64 23.92
C ASP A 55 -25.49 6.69 24.96
N VAL A 56 -26.31 5.63 25.03
CA VAL A 56 -27.40 5.50 26.01
C VAL A 56 -26.86 5.63 27.43
N GLY A 57 -25.75 4.95 27.73
CA GLY A 57 -25.11 5.00 29.05
C GLY A 57 -24.63 6.40 29.46
N VAL A 58 -24.37 7.32 28.53
CA VAL A 58 -24.07 8.72 28.86
C VAL A 58 -25.34 9.42 29.32
N PHE A 59 -26.46 9.23 28.63
CA PHE A 59 -27.73 9.82 29.06
C PHE A 59 -28.20 9.25 30.41
N GLU A 60 -28.00 7.95 30.66
CA GLU A 60 -28.26 7.35 31.97
C GLU A 60 -27.43 8.01 33.07
N GLN A 61 -26.14 8.27 32.84
CA GLN A 61 -25.29 8.99 33.78
C GLN A 61 -25.73 10.45 33.98
N MET A 62 -26.10 11.15 32.90
CA MET A 62 -26.57 12.54 32.95
C MET A 62 -27.90 12.69 33.70
N LEU A 63 -28.79 11.69 33.62
CA LEU A 63 -30.03 11.66 34.40
C LEU A 63 -29.80 11.62 35.91
N GLN A 64 -28.66 11.10 36.36
CA GLN A 64 -28.31 11.03 37.78
C GLN A 64 -27.71 12.35 38.30
N VAL A 65 -27.46 13.34 37.43
CA VAL A 65 -26.90 14.64 37.83
C VAL A 65 -28.04 15.53 38.36
N PRO A 66 -27.97 16.02 39.61
CA PRO A 66 -29.01 16.90 40.16
C PRO A 66 -29.13 18.23 39.40
N GLU A 67 -30.31 18.83 39.34
CA GLU A 67 -30.49 20.13 38.66
C GLU A 67 -29.67 21.27 39.29
N SER A 68 -29.37 21.20 40.59
CA SER A 68 -28.47 22.15 41.27
C SER A 68 -27.05 22.14 40.70
N ARG A 69 -26.69 21.04 40.03
CA ARG A 69 -25.44 20.80 39.35
C ARG A 69 -25.56 21.20 37.86
N GLY A 70 -26.71 21.58 37.33
CA GLY A 70 -26.91 22.04 35.96
C GLY A 70 -27.90 21.16 35.21
N TYR A 71 -27.88 21.19 33.87
CA TYR A 71 -28.88 20.47 33.07
C TYR A 71 -28.30 19.82 31.82
N THR A 72 -29.02 18.80 31.35
CA THR A 72 -28.90 18.29 29.99
C THR A 72 -30.20 18.55 29.25
N ARG A 73 -30.11 19.15 28.07
CA ARG A 73 -31.23 19.32 27.14
C ARG A 73 -30.93 18.70 25.80
N ILE A 74 -31.98 18.19 25.19
CA ILE A 74 -31.94 17.51 23.91
C ILE A 74 -32.54 18.43 22.87
N PHE A 75 -31.82 18.75 21.80
CA PHE A 75 -32.36 19.61 20.75
C PHE A 75 -33.50 18.89 19.99
N THR A 76 -34.65 19.55 19.89
CA THR A 76 -35.88 19.03 19.26
C THR A 76 -36.32 19.84 18.04
N GLY A 77 -35.56 20.87 17.67
CA GLY A 77 -35.82 21.65 16.46
C GLY A 77 -35.73 20.79 15.19
N ARG A 78 -36.38 21.27 14.12
CA ARG A 78 -36.42 20.55 12.82
C ARG A 78 -35.07 20.53 12.09
N GLN A 79 -34.16 21.44 12.45
CA GLN A 79 -32.84 21.50 11.80
C GLN A 79 -31.90 20.43 12.35
N THR A 80 -30.85 20.11 11.58
CA THR A 80 -29.76 19.28 12.10
C THR A 80 -28.95 20.07 13.14
N PHE A 81 -28.91 19.58 14.37
CA PHE A 81 -28.09 20.20 15.42
C PHE A 81 -26.68 19.62 15.39
N HIS A 82 -25.76 20.35 14.76
CA HIS A 82 -24.39 19.91 14.56
C HIS A 82 -23.28 20.79 15.18
N PRO A 83 -23.52 21.62 16.21
CA PRO A 83 -22.47 22.42 16.81
C PRO A 83 -21.49 21.57 17.59
N LYS A 84 -20.30 22.13 17.83
CA LYS A 84 -19.19 21.53 18.58
C LYS A 84 -18.48 22.66 19.30
N VAL A 85 -19.12 23.10 20.37
CA VAL A 85 -18.75 24.29 21.12
C VAL A 85 -18.60 23.89 22.58
N TYR A 86 -17.47 24.26 23.18
CA TYR A 86 -17.17 24.08 24.59
C TYR A 86 -16.88 25.46 25.18
N LEU A 87 -17.72 25.94 26.08
CA LEU A 87 -17.52 27.20 26.79
C LEU A 87 -17.24 26.88 28.25
N ILE A 88 -16.22 27.51 28.80
CA ILE A 88 -15.82 27.36 30.19
C ILE A 88 -15.76 28.75 30.82
N GLU A 89 -16.65 29.01 31.76
CA GLU A 89 -16.49 30.12 32.71
C GLU A 89 -15.54 29.64 33.81
N ARG A 90 -14.38 30.28 33.96
CA ARG A 90 -13.39 29.92 34.97
C ARG A 90 -13.77 30.48 36.34
N LEU A 91 -13.20 29.92 37.39
CA LEU A 91 -13.36 30.43 38.76
C LEU A 91 -12.97 31.91 38.90
N SER A 92 -12.06 32.39 38.06
CA SER A 92 -11.67 33.81 37.98
C SER A 92 -12.73 34.73 37.35
N GLY A 93 -13.83 34.17 36.82
CA GLY A 93 -14.86 34.90 36.07
C GLY A 93 -14.53 35.18 34.60
N LYS A 94 -13.34 34.77 34.12
CA LYS A 94 -12.98 34.86 32.70
C LYS A 94 -13.51 33.65 31.94
N TRP A 95 -13.90 33.87 30.69
CA TRP A 95 -14.37 32.83 29.80
C TRP A 95 -13.29 32.37 28.83
N ILE A 96 -13.39 31.11 28.43
CA ILE A 96 -12.70 30.55 27.27
C ILE A 96 -13.67 29.70 26.48
N ALA A 97 -13.61 29.80 25.15
CA ALA A 97 -14.40 29.00 24.24
C ALA A 97 -13.52 28.16 23.32
N PHE A 98 -13.96 26.95 23.02
CA PHE A 98 -13.38 26.09 21.99
C PHE A 98 -14.44 25.79 20.94
N ILE A 99 -14.12 26.08 19.68
CA ILE A 99 -15.02 25.85 18.54
C ILE A 99 -14.26 25.07 17.47
N GLY A 100 -14.91 24.07 16.86
CA GLY A 100 -14.27 23.32 15.80
C GLY A 100 -15.09 22.17 15.23
N SER A 101 -14.37 21.15 14.74
CA SER A 101 -14.93 19.93 14.17
C SER A 101 -15.06 18.77 15.17
N ALA A 102 -14.58 18.96 16.40
CA ALA A 102 -14.48 17.94 17.45
C ALA A 102 -15.75 17.71 18.27
N ASN A 103 -16.46 16.59 18.01
CA ASN A 103 -17.56 16.14 18.88
C ASN A 103 -17.05 15.59 20.21
N THR A 104 -17.89 15.53 21.24
CA THR A 104 -17.54 15.06 22.59
C THR A 104 -17.37 13.53 22.66
N THR A 105 -16.30 13.01 22.05
CA THR A 105 -16.03 11.59 21.81
C THR A 105 -14.53 11.31 21.84
N ASN A 106 -14.09 10.04 21.90
CA ASN A 106 -12.67 9.71 21.77
C ASN A 106 -12.09 10.20 20.42
N GLY A 107 -12.84 9.99 19.34
CA GLY A 107 -12.54 10.51 18.00
C GLY A 107 -12.30 12.01 18.04
N GLY A 108 -13.33 12.77 18.39
CA GLY A 108 -13.26 14.23 18.37
C GLY A 108 -12.24 14.85 19.32
N LEU A 109 -11.96 14.24 20.48
CA LEU A 109 -11.05 14.82 21.46
C LEU A 109 -9.56 14.57 21.13
N GLN A 110 -9.21 13.39 20.62
CA GLN A 110 -7.79 13.02 20.42
C GLN A 110 -7.49 12.05 19.26
N ALA A 111 -8.45 11.28 18.76
CA ALA A 111 -8.15 10.20 17.80
C ALA A 111 -8.39 10.55 16.33
N ASN A 112 -9.31 11.47 16.02
CA ASN A 112 -9.58 11.94 14.67
C ASN A 112 -8.66 13.12 14.31
N VAL A 113 -8.49 13.35 13.01
CA VAL A 113 -7.96 14.62 12.50
C VAL A 113 -9.05 15.68 12.66
N GLU A 114 -8.87 16.57 13.63
CA GLU A 114 -9.85 17.60 13.99
C GLU A 114 -9.18 18.98 13.99
N MET A 115 -9.98 20.00 13.70
CA MET A 115 -9.56 21.39 13.79
C MET A 115 -10.39 22.07 14.88
N SER A 116 -9.73 22.73 15.83
CA SER A 116 -10.39 23.54 16.85
C SER A 116 -9.57 24.79 17.14
N ILE A 117 -10.27 25.87 17.50
CA ILE A 117 -9.66 27.13 17.95
C ILE A 117 -10.08 27.41 19.39
N ALA A 118 -9.12 27.85 20.20
CA ALA A 118 -9.34 28.39 21.53
C ALA A 118 -9.50 29.92 21.43
N LEU A 119 -10.51 30.46 22.09
CA LEU A 119 -10.86 31.87 22.09
C LEU A 119 -10.96 32.37 23.53
N GLU A 120 -10.16 33.36 23.89
CA GLU A 120 -10.19 34.02 25.20
C GLU A 120 -10.76 35.46 25.13
N ASP A 121 -11.16 35.90 23.94
CA ASP A 121 -11.87 37.16 23.77
C ASP A 121 -13.23 37.09 24.48
N GLN A 122 -13.41 37.93 25.50
CA GLN A 122 -14.59 37.87 26.37
C GLN A 122 -15.87 38.29 25.64
N THR A 123 -15.79 39.21 24.69
CA THR A 123 -16.94 39.63 23.89
C THR A 123 -17.43 38.46 23.02
N ILE A 124 -16.50 37.74 22.38
CA ILE A 124 -16.84 36.54 21.59
C ILE A 124 -17.39 35.43 22.49
N CYS A 125 -16.77 35.18 23.65
CA CYS A 125 -17.23 34.16 24.58
C CYS A 125 -18.66 34.40 25.08
N LEU A 126 -18.99 35.65 25.43
CA LEU A 126 -20.34 36.02 25.86
C LEU A 126 -21.35 35.91 24.72
N ALA A 127 -21.00 36.30 23.50
CA ALA A 127 -21.85 36.11 22.34
C ALA A 127 -22.14 34.61 22.06
N LEU A 128 -21.16 33.74 22.27
CA LEU A 128 -21.33 32.29 22.17
C LEU A 128 -22.18 31.71 23.31
N TYR A 129 -22.09 32.28 24.51
CA TYR A 129 -22.99 31.94 25.60
C TYR A 129 -24.44 32.33 25.25
N ASP A 130 -24.68 33.54 24.76
CA ASP A 130 -26.02 33.97 24.34
C ASP A 130 -26.56 33.10 23.19
N TRP A 131 -25.69 32.77 22.24
CA TRP A 131 -25.99 31.81 21.17
C TRP A 131 -26.40 30.44 21.73
N PHE A 132 -25.67 29.90 22.72
CA PHE A 132 -25.99 28.63 23.37
C PHE A 132 -27.39 28.71 24.03
N MET A 133 -27.64 29.79 24.77
CA MET A 133 -28.91 29.99 25.47
C MET A 133 -30.10 30.16 24.52
N SER A 134 -29.89 30.71 23.32
CA SER A 134 -30.94 30.89 22.31
C SER A 134 -31.58 29.59 21.83
N PHE A 135 -30.92 28.44 22.04
CA PHE A 135 -31.46 27.14 21.65
C PHE A 135 -32.41 26.54 22.67
N LEU A 136 -32.42 27.00 23.92
CA LEU A 136 -33.21 26.39 25.00
C LEU A 136 -34.71 26.25 24.67
N PRO A 137 -35.39 27.23 24.02
CA PRO A 137 -36.79 27.08 23.62
C PRO A 137 -37.05 25.91 22.65
N ASN A 138 -36.03 25.48 21.91
CA ASN A 138 -36.09 24.40 20.93
C ASN A 138 -35.49 23.09 21.47
N THR A 139 -35.57 22.89 22.78
CA THR A 139 -35.02 21.70 23.44
C THR A 139 -36.05 21.00 24.32
N GLY A 140 -35.91 19.68 24.46
CA GLY A 140 -36.59 18.86 25.43
C GLY A 140 -35.72 18.57 26.66
N VAL A 141 -36.38 18.28 27.78
CA VAL A 141 -35.73 17.80 29.00
C VAL A 141 -35.32 16.33 28.80
N LEU A 142 -34.14 15.95 29.29
CA LEU A 142 -33.74 14.55 29.34
C LEU A 142 -34.57 13.81 30.41
N THR A 143 -35.31 12.77 30.01
CA THR A 143 -36.12 11.93 30.93
C THR A 143 -35.80 10.44 30.79
N ALA A 144 -36.21 9.63 31.76
CA ALA A 144 -36.05 8.18 31.72
C ALA A 144 -36.79 7.56 30.51
N GLU A 145 -37.97 8.10 30.18
CA GLU A 145 -38.77 7.68 29.01
C GLU A 145 -38.03 7.98 27.71
N PHE A 146 -37.40 9.15 27.62
CA PHE A 146 -36.57 9.50 26.47
C PHE A 146 -35.41 8.51 26.33
N VAL A 147 -34.69 8.19 27.42
CA VAL A 147 -33.55 7.26 27.36
C VAL A 147 -33.98 5.87 26.87
N LYS A 148 -35.12 5.36 27.37
CA LYS A 148 -35.70 4.08 26.91
C LYS A 148 -36.13 4.13 25.43
N ALA A 149 -36.68 5.26 24.97
CA ALA A 149 -37.04 5.45 23.56
C ALA A 149 -35.79 5.57 22.67
N TRP A 150 -34.74 6.23 23.16
CA TRP A 150 -33.48 6.41 22.48
C TRP A 150 -32.75 5.09 22.29
N GLN A 151 -32.70 4.24 23.33
CA GLN A 151 -32.08 2.91 23.26
C GLN A 151 -32.62 2.07 22.09
N ARG A 152 -33.94 2.09 21.88
CA ARG A 152 -34.60 1.41 20.74
C ARG A 152 -34.24 2.03 19.39
N SER A 153 -34.01 3.34 19.36
CA SER A 153 -33.72 4.09 18.13
C SER A 153 -32.24 4.02 17.73
N VAL A 154 -31.33 3.91 18.70
CA VAL A 154 -29.87 3.79 18.45
C VAL A 154 -29.54 2.58 17.60
N LEU A 155 -30.21 1.43 17.78
CA LEU A 155 -29.99 0.24 16.95
C LEU A 155 -30.29 0.52 15.46
N ARG A 156 -31.39 1.24 15.19
CA ARG A 156 -31.79 1.63 13.83
C ARG A 156 -30.83 2.66 13.23
N ILE A 157 -30.37 3.63 14.03
CA ILE A 157 -29.40 4.64 13.59
C ILE A 157 -28.05 3.99 13.28
N LYS A 158 -27.58 3.06 14.13
CA LYS A 158 -26.33 2.32 13.91
C LYS A 158 -26.40 1.45 12.65
N SER A 159 -27.53 0.79 12.40
CA SER A 159 -27.72 0.01 11.16
C SER A 159 -27.64 0.88 9.91
N ARG A 160 -28.30 2.06 9.90
CA ARG A 160 -28.18 3.02 8.80
C ARG A 160 -26.75 3.56 8.63
N GLN A 161 -26.05 3.81 9.73
CA GLN A 161 -24.64 4.21 9.66
C GLN A 161 -23.72 3.09 9.17
N ALA A 162 -24.03 1.83 9.46
CA ALA A 162 -23.27 0.70 8.92
C ALA A 162 -23.41 0.63 7.40
N THR A 163 -24.62 0.85 6.87
CA THR A 163 -24.85 0.99 5.43
C THR A 163 -24.08 2.17 4.85
N ASN A 164 -24.22 3.38 5.42
CA ASN A 164 -23.47 4.54 4.95
C ASN A 164 -21.95 4.34 5.04
N ASN A 165 -21.46 3.62 6.06
CA ASN A 165 -20.04 3.29 6.19
C ASN A 165 -19.60 2.26 5.16
N ALA A 166 -20.47 1.34 4.74
CA ALA A 166 -20.22 0.42 3.63
C ALA A 166 -20.16 1.19 2.30
N ASP A 167 -21.10 2.10 2.06
CA ASP A 167 -21.11 2.98 0.87
C ASP A 167 -19.88 3.91 0.86
N LEU A 168 -19.48 4.45 2.02
CA LEU A 168 -18.25 5.21 2.16
C LEU A 168 -17.00 4.34 2.06
N ALA A 169 -17.06 3.06 2.44
CA ALA A 169 -15.97 2.12 2.23
C ALA A 169 -15.82 1.78 0.75
N GLU A 170 -16.91 1.70 0.00
CA GLU A 170 -16.94 1.60 -1.45
C GLU A 170 -16.44 2.88 -2.12
N ALA A 171 -16.92 4.06 -1.73
CA ALA A 171 -16.39 5.33 -2.23
C ALA A 171 -14.91 5.52 -1.86
N ARG A 172 -14.48 5.08 -0.67
CA ARG A 172 -13.05 5.03 -0.29
C ARG A 172 -12.29 3.97 -1.06
N SER A 173 -12.91 2.86 -1.49
CA SER A 173 -12.24 1.89 -2.35
C SER A 173 -12.02 2.48 -3.74
N LEU A 174 -12.96 3.28 -4.25
CA LEU A 174 -12.82 4.08 -5.47
C LEU A 174 -11.75 5.18 -5.33
N LEU A 175 -11.67 5.89 -4.19
CA LEU A 175 -10.60 6.87 -3.94
C LEU A 175 -9.24 6.20 -3.66
N LYS A 176 -9.22 4.99 -3.11
CA LYS A 176 -8.03 4.13 -3.01
C LYS A 176 -7.59 3.60 -4.39
N GLN A 177 -8.43 3.64 -5.42
CA GLN A 177 -7.98 3.43 -6.81
C GLN A 177 -7.08 4.58 -7.30
N GLU A 178 -7.10 5.76 -6.64
CA GLU A 178 -6.23 6.90 -6.98
C GLU A 178 -5.12 7.18 -5.95
N MET A 179 -5.23 6.75 -4.69
CA MET A 179 -4.20 7.00 -3.68
C MET A 179 -4.06 5.85 -2.66
N ILE A 180 -3.32 4.80 -3.03
CA ILE A 180 -2.43 4.11 -2.09
C ILE A 180 -1.08 4.01 -2.77
N ILE A 181 -0.15 4.81 -2.27
CA ILE A 181 1.27 4.82 -2.60
C ILE A 181 1.95 3.98 -1.48
N PRO A 182 2.09 2.64 -1.63
CA PRO A 182 2.93 1.88 -0.71
C PRO A 182 4.37 2.30 -0.98
N SER A 183 5.02 3.01 -0.04
CA SER A 183 6.40 3.51 -0.15
C SER A 183 6.85 3.68 -1.61
N VAL A 184 6.18 4.57 -2.35
CA VAL A 184 6.36 4.61 -3.81
C VAL A 184 7.80 4.99 -4.04
N ILE A 185 8.52 3.99 -4.52
CA ILE A 185 9.62 4.22 -5.41
C ILE A 185 9.05 5.20 -6.43
N THR A 186 9.50 6.45 -6.37
CA THR A 186 9.12 7.48 -7.32
C THR A 186 10.28 7.57 -8.29
N PRO A 187 10.36 6.68 -9.32
CA PRO A 187 11.30 6.88 -10.40
C PRO A 187 11.19 8.32 -10.89
N SER A 188 12.33 8.92 -11.27
CA SER A 188 12.29 10.23 -11.90
C SER A 188 11.34 10.22 -13.10
N ALA A 189 10.77 11.37 -13.47
CA ALA A 189 9.82 11.47 -14.58
C ALA A 189 10.38 10.98 -15.94
N LEU A 190 11.70 10.73 -16.03
CA LEU A 190 12.41 10.24 -17.21
C LEU A 190 12.51 8.71 -17.26
N GLN A 191 11.99 7.98 -16.28
CA GLN A 191 12.13 6.53 -16.18
C GLN A 191 11.19 5.76 -17.11
N PHE A 192 11.67 4.70 -17.77
CA PHE A 192 10.86 3.91 -18.70
C PHE A 192 9.73 3.15 -18.01
N PHE A 193 9.90 2.75 -16.74
CA PHE A 193 8.82 2.27 -15.90
C PHE A 193 8.47 3.35 -14.87
N SER A 194 7.21 3.71 -14.79
CA SER A 194 6.72 4.69 -13.81
C SER A 194 6.50 4.04 -12.46
N GLY A 195 6.35 4.84 -11.40
CA GLY A 195 5.99 4.33 -10.08
C GLY A 195 4.72 3.46 -10.08
N SER A 196 3.73 3.77 -10.94
CA SER A 196 2.52 2.96 -11.06
C SER A 196 2.77 1.57 -11.64
N ASP A 197 3.81 1.42 -12.46
CA ASP A 197 4.15 0.12 -13.06
C ASP A 197 4.72 -0.84 -12.00
N TYR A 198 5.54 -0.33 -11.07
CA TYR A 198 6.02 -1.08 -9.90
C TYR A 198 4.88 -1.41 -8.94
N VAL A 199 3.98 -0.46 -8.69
CA VAL A 199 2.80 -0.66 -7.84
C VAL A 199 1.89 -1.76 -8.39
N ALA A 200 1.83 -1.99 -9.70
CA ALA A 200 1.02 -3.08 -10.29
C ALA A 200 1.39 -4.48 -9.77
N PHE A 201 2.57 -4.62 -9.15
CA PHE A 201 3.09 -5.85 -8.59
C PHE A 201 3.36 -5.77 -7.08
N SER A 202 2.77 -4.81 -6.36
CA SER A 202 2.83 -4.80 -4.90
C SER A 202 2.05 -5.96 -4.29
N ASP A 203 2.45 -6.37 -3.08
CA ASP A 203 1.84 -7.44 -2.30
C ASP A 203 0.30 -7.39 -2.21
N ILE A 204 -0.28 -6.20 -2.05
CA ILE A 204 -1.74 -5.99 -2.02
C ILE A 204 -2.45 -6.41 -3.31
N TYR A 205 -1.74 -6.44 -4.45
CA TYR A 205 -2.30 -6.86 -5.72
C TYR A 205 -1.97 -8.30 -6.05
N TRP A 206 -1.01 -8.97 -5.40
CA TRP A 206 -0.52 -10.30 -5.82
C TRP A 206 -1.61 -11.34 -6.05
N THR A 207 -2.67 -11.33 -5.24
CA THR A 207 -3.82 -12.23 -5.36
C THR A 207 -5.09 -11.53 -5.88
N ASP A 208 -5.00 -10.25 -6.24
CA ASP A 208 -6.13 -9.46 -6.69
C ASP A 208 -6.48 -9.81 -8.15
N GLU A 209 -7.69 -10.35 -8.31
CA GLU A 209 -8.32 -10.75 -9.58
C GLU A 209 -9.28 -9.66 -10.11
N SER A 210 -9.29 -8.48 -9.49
CA SER A 210 -10.15 -7.37 -9.90
C SER A 210 -9.72 -6.79 -11.25
N GLY A 211 -10.69 -6.25 -11.99
CA GLY A 211 -10.42 -5.52 -13.24
C GLY A 211 -9.48 -4.32 -13.04
N ALA A 212 -9.39 -3.76 -11.84
CA ALA A 212 -8.50 -2.65 -11.51
C ALA A 212 -7.03 -3.10 -11.46
N ALA A 213 -6.73 -4.20 -10.77
CA ALA A 213 -5.38 -4.78 -10.76
C ALA A 213 -4.96 -5.23 -12.16
N ASP A 214 -5.87 -5.86 -12.90
CA ASP A 214 -5.64 -6.24 -14.30
C ASP A 214 -5.36 -5.02 -15.19
N ALA A 215 -6.07 -3.90 -14.99
CA ALA A 215 -5.85 -2.68 -15.75
C ALA A 215 -4.46 -2.07 -15.49
N LEU A 216 -3.97 -2.10 -14.25
CA LEU A 216 -2.60 -1.67 -13.91
C LEU A 216 -1.56 -2.54 -14.61
N ARG A 217 -1.66 -3.86 -14.47
CA ARG A 217 -0.72 -4.80 -15.10
C ARG A 217 -0.77 -4.76 -16.62
N ARG A 218 -1.94 -4.49 -17.19
CA ARG A 218 -2.10 -4.31 -18.63
C ARG A 218 -1.34 -3.09 -19.15
N LYS A 219 -1.25 -1.99 -18.38
CA LYS A 219 -0.38 -0.85 -18.74
C LYS A 219 1.08 -1.28 -18.80
N VAL A 220 1.55 -2.05 -17.81
CA VAL A 220 2.92 -2.59 -17.82
C VAL A 220 3.13 -3.53 -19.01
N TRP A 221 2.14 -4.37 -19.33
CA TRP A 221 2.20 -5.23 -20.51
C TRP A 221 2.41 -4.43 -21.80
N PHE A 222 1.72 -3.29 -21.96
CA PHE A 222 1.95 -2.40 -23.11
C PHE A 222 3.34 -1.77 -23.11
N ARG A 223 3.90 -1.39 -21.94
CA ARG A 223 5.29 -0.92 -21.86
C ARG A 223 6.28 -2.02 -22.22
N MET A 224 6.06 -3.26 -21.78
CA MET A 224 6.87 -4.41 -22.20
C MET A 224 6.77 -4.66 -23.71
N ALA A 225 5.61 -4.43 -24.33
CA ALA A 225 5.43 -4.53 -25.78
C ALA A 225 6.16 -3.42 -26.55
N ASP A 226 6.17 -2.20 -26.01
CA ASP A 226 6.99 -1.11 -26.54
C ASP A 226 8.48 -1.43 -26.44
N LEU A 227 8.94 -1.94 -25.29
CA LEU A 227 10.31 -2.40 -25.12
C LEU A 227 10.67 -3.52 -26.11
N ASP A 228 9.80 -4.52 -26.32
CA ASP A 228 9.99 -5.58 -27.33
C ASP A 228 10.22 -5.00 -28.73
N ALA A 229 9.40 -4.02 -29.14
CA ALA A 229 9.54 -3.38 -30.44
C ALA A 229 10.89 -2.64 -30.60
N ARG A 230 11.36 -2.01 -29.52
CA ARG A 230 12.64 -1.29 -29.49
C ARG A 230 13.85 -2.23 -29.53
N ILE A 231 13.81 -3.38 -28.85
CA ILE A 231 14.99 -4.25 -28.71
C ILE A 231 15.07 -5.37 -29.76
N TYR A 232 13.96 -6.04 -30.07
CA TYR A 232 14.02 -7.29 -30.85
C TYR A 232 14.53 -7.07 -32.28
N THR A 233 14.19 -5.92 -32.87
CA THR A 233 14.65 -5.53 -34.21
C THR A 233 16.15 -5.25 -34.29
N GLN A 234 16.80 -5.00 -33.14
CA GLN A 234 18.22 -4.67 -33.05
C GLN A 234 19.12 -5.89 -32.75
N PHE A 235 18.56 -7.07 -32.47
CA PHE A 235 19.33 -8.27 -32.11
C PHE A 235 20.50 -8.58 -33.07
N PRO A 236 20.36 -8.48 -34.41
CA PRO A 236 21.48 -8.71 -35.32
C PRO A 236 22.66 -7.76 -35.10
N GLN A 237 22.40 -6.50 -34.72
CA GLN A 237 23.43 -5.49 -34.49
C GLN A 237 24.27 -5.78 -33.23
N TYR A 238 23.67 -6.48 -32.27
CA TYR A 238 24.31 -6.90 -31.02
C TYR A 238 24.84 -8.34 -31.06
N ALA A 239 24.85 -8.97 -32.24
CA ALA A 239 25.24 -10.36 -32.46
C ALA A 239 24.40 -11.40 -31.67
N LEU A 240 23.14 -11.08 -31.36
CA LEU A 240 22.21 -11.94 -30.64
C LEU A 240 21.44 -12.91 -31.56
N THR A 241 22.14 -13.53 -32.53
CA THR A 241 21.51 -14.21 -33.68
C THR A 241 20.80 -15.51 -33.32
N GLU A 242 21.17 -16.15 -32.21
CA GLU A 242 20.57 -17.39 -31.71
C GLU A 242 19.40 -17.17 -30.74
N LEU A 243 19.09 -15.91 -30.39
CA LEU A 243 17.92 -15.55 -29.59
C LEU A 243 16.73 -15.25 -30.49
N GLY A 244 15.69 -16.07 -30.37
CA GLY A 244 14.44 -15.93 -31.08
C GLY A 244 13.29 -15.50 -30.18
N SER A 245 12.31 -14.86 -30.82
CA SER A 245 10.99 -14.63 -30.25
C SER A 245 10.23 -15.95 -30.06
N HIS A 246 9.37 -15.97 -29.04
CA HIS A 246 8.30 -16.97 -28.94
C HIS A 246 7.45 -16.99 -30.23
N TYR A 247 6.98 -18.18 -30.65
CA TYR A 247 6.18 -18.34 -31.87
C TYR A 247 4.86 -17.59 -31.79
N TRP A 248 4.16 -17.76 -30.67
CA TRP A 248 2.97 -16.97 -30.36
C TRP A 248 3.40 -15.60 -29.87
N LYS A 249 3.20 -14.56 -30.69
CA LYS A 249 3.57 -13.17 -30.36
C LYS A 249 2.99 -12.72 -29.01
N ALA A 250 1.77 -13.15 -28.68
CA ALA A 250 1.09 -12.83 -27.43
C ALA A 250 1.74 -13.46 -26.19
N SER A 251 2.55 -14.51 -26.36
CA SER A 251 3.24 -15.22 -25.28
C SER A 251 4.72 -14.82 -25.14
N ARG A 252 5.17 -13.77 -25.84
CA ARG A 252 6.47 -13.14 -25.59
C ARG A 252 6.53 -12.42 -24.26
N ILE A 253 5.40 -11.88 -23.83
CA ILE A 253 5.24 -11.22 -22.54
C ILE A 253 4.34 -12.13 -21.71
N SER A 254 4.67 -12.31 -20.44
CA SER A 254 3.84 -13.10 -19.54
C SER A 254 2.45 -12.48 -19.36
N HIS A 255 1.49 -13.33 -18.98
CA HIS A 255 0.10 -12.94 -18.94
C HIS A 255 -0.14 -11.94 -17.79
N TYR A 256 -0.78 -10.80 -18.08
CA TYR A 256 -1.00 -9.74 -17.10
C TYR A 256 -2.20 -9.99 -16.18
N GLN A 257 -3.15 -10.84 -16.60
CA GLN A 257 -4.35 -11.13 -15.80
C GLN A 257 -4.05 -12.15 -14.71
N HIS A 258 -4.50 -11.90 -13.48
CA HIS A 258 -4.50 -12.94 -12.43
C HIS A 258 -5.79 -13.77 -12.53
N ARG A 259 -5.65 -15.10 -12.63
CA ARG A 259 -6.77 -16.04 -12.67
C ARG A 259 -6.47 -17.20 -11.74
N LYS A 260 -7.27 -17.35 -10.69
CA LYS A 260 -7.12 -18.45 -9.73
C LYS A 260 -7.17 -19.80 -10.44
N GLY A 261 -6.15 -20.63 -10.24
CA GLY A 261 -6.07 -21.97 -10.84
C GLY A 261 -5.50 -22.03 -12.26
N PHE A 262 -5.19 -20.89 -12.89
CA PHE A 262 -4.51 -20.84 -14.19
C PHE A 262 -3.07 -20.30 -14.07
N ASN A 263 -2.87 -19.29 -13.21
CA ASN A 263 -1.56 -18.74 -12.90
C ASN A 263 -1.08 -19.17 -11.51
N ASN A 264 0.20 -18.92 -11.22
CA ASN A 264 0.79 -19.13 -9.89
C ASN A 264 -0.08 -18.47 -8.80
N THR A 265 -0.02 -18.96 -7.55
CA THR A 265 -0.86 -18.47 -6.43
C THR A 265 -0.74 -16.96 -6.21
N TYR A 266 0.34 -16.35 -6.71
CA TYR A 266 0.64 -14.93 -6.63
C TYR A 266 1.18 -14.42 -7.98
N LEU A 267 0.64 -13.32 -8.49
CA LEU A 267 1.18 -12.61 -9.67
C LEU A 267 2.08 -11.45 -9.22
N LYS A 268 3.34 -11.79 -8.93
CA LYS A 268 4.34 -10.87 -8.34
C LYS A 268 5.19 -10.10 -9.35
N SER A 269 5.07 -10.45 -10.64
CA SER A 269 5.90 -9.87 -11.69
C SER A 269 5.30 -10.09 -13.08
N ILE A 270 5.83 -9.35 -14.03
CA ILE A 270 5.62 -9.55 -15.47
C ILE A 270 6.98 -9.56 -16.17
N TRP A 271 7.11 -10.37 -17.22
CA TRP A 271 8.38 -10.50 -17.94
C TRP A 271 8.20 -10.57 -19.44
N LEU A 272 9.20 -10.09 -20.16
CA LEU A 272 9.42 -10.19 -21.60
C LEU A 272 10.61 -11.13 -21.83
N HIS A 273 10.48 -12.13 -22.71
CA HIS A 273 11.53 -13.16 -22.89
C HIS A 273 11.87 -13.53 -24.34
N TYR A 274 13.11 -13.99 -24.53
CA TYR A 274 13.69 -14.46 -25.79
C TYR A 274 14.56 -15.70 -25.55
N GLY A 275 14.59 -16.62 -26.50
CA GLY A 275 15.17 -17.94 -26.28
C GLY A 275 15.31 -18.69 -27.58
N TYR A 276 14.93 -19.96 -27.63
CA TYR A 276 15.12 -20.76 -28.85
C TYR A 276 14.25 -20.25 -30.02
N PRO A 277 14.84 -19.92 -31.18
CA PRO A 277 14.10 -19.53 -32.38
C PRO A 277 13.29 -20.71 -32.94
N ASN A 278 12.04 -20.42 -33.29
CA ASN A 278 10.97 -21.40 -33.32
C ASN A 278 10.83 -22.13 -34.68
N ARG A 279 11.55 -23.23 -34.86
CA ARG A 279 11.16 -24.27 -35.82
C ARG A 279 10.92 -25.65 -35.20
N PHE A 280 11.37 -25.88 -33.96
CA PHE A 280 11.41 -27.24 -33.38
C PHE A 280 10.75 -27.37 -31.98
N VAL A 281 10.34 -26.27 -31.34
CA VAL A 281 9.83 -26.28 -29.95
C VAL A 281 8.53 -25.47 -29.84
N GLN A 282 7.46 -25.95 -30.49
CA GLN A 282 6.20 -25.20 -30.59
C GLN A 282 5.39 -25.10 -29.28
N LYS A 283 5.69 -25.90 -28.26
CA LYS A 283 4.86 -25.98 -27.03
C LYS A 283 5.59 -25.67 -25.71
N ASP A 284 6.93 -25.67 -25.71
CA ASP A 284 7.71 -25.76 -24.48
C ASP A 284 8.84 -24.71 -24.42
N PHE A 285 8.63 -23.50 -24.96
CA PHE A 285 9.65 -22.44 -24.98
C PHE A 285 10.21 -22.11 -23.59
N THR A 286 9.35 -22.11 -22.56
CA THR A 286 9.76 -21.87 -21.16
C THR A 286 10.54 -23.03 -20.54
N LYS A 287 10.60 -24.18 -21.23
CA LYS A 287 11.39 -25.34 -20.85
C LYS A 287 12.81 -25.34 -21.40
N HIS A 288 13.25 -24.24 -22.01
CA HIS A 288 14.61 -24.06 -22.48
C HIS A 288 15.26 -22.80 -21.88
N PRO A 289 16.60 -22.71 -21.93
CA PRO A 289 17.30 -21.48 -21.61
C PRO A 289 16.72 -20.28 -22.36
N ARG A 290 16.55 -19.16 -21.66
CA ARG A 290 16.00 -17.92 -22.19
C ARG A 290 16.59 -16.71 -21.48
N MET A 291 16.63 -15.59 -22.18
CA MET A 291 16.86 -14.28 -21.58
C MET A 291 15.53 -13.58 -21.34
N GLN A 292 15.44 -12.81 -20.25
CA GLN A 292 14.24 -12.05 -19.95
C GLN A 292 14.53 -10.72 -19.27
N VAL A 293 13.65 -9.75 -19.53
CA VAL A 293 13.48 -8.56 -18.71
C VAL A 293 12.27 -8.83 -17.82
N ILE A 294 12.39 -8.63 -16.51
CA ILE A 294 11.32 -8.89 -15.54
C ILE A 294 11.15 -7.68 -14.63
N LEU A 295 9.90 -7.27 -14.40
CA LEU A 295 9.56 -6.20 -13.47
C LEU A 295 8.94 -6.78 -12.21
N HIS A 296 9.50 -6.42 -11.05
CA HIS A 296 8.93 -6.66 -9.71
C HIS A 296 8.45 -5.35 -9.08
N GLN A 297 7.95 -5.44 -7.86
CA GLN A 297 7.60 -4.27 -7.05
C GLN A 297 8.80 -3.33 -6.80
N HIS A 298 10.02 -3.87 -6.72
CA HIS A 298 11.18 -3.13 -6.22
C HIS A 298 12.36 -3.04 -7.19
N ASP A 299 12.32 -3.76 -8.31
CA ASP A 299 13.43 -3.80 -9.26
C ASP A 299 12.97 -4.17 -10.68
N VAL A 300 13.88 -3.90 -11.62
CA VAL A 300 13.88 -4.54 -12.94
C VAL A 300 15.04 -5.52 -12.99
N GLY A 301 14.74 -6.77 -13.28
CA GLY A 301 15.73 -7.81 -13.53
C GLY A 301 16.01 -8.01 -15.01
N ILE A 302 17.28 -8.19 -15.38
CA ILE A 302 17.69 -8.66 -16.70
C ILE A 302 18.45 -9.97 -16.52
N TRP A 303 17.82 -11.07 -16.89
CA TRP A 303 18.20 -12.41 -16.44
C TRP A 303 18.38 -13.39 -17.59
N LEU A 304 19.35 -14.28 -17.46
CA LEU A 304 19.43 -15.57 -18.12
C LEU A 304 18.78 -16.62 -17.21
N VAL A 305 17.64 -17.15 -17.63
CA VAL A 305 16.92 -18.22 -16.94
C VAL A 305 17.16 -19.53 -17.68
N ILE A 306 17.81 -20.47 -17.01
CA ILE A 306 18.19 -21.75 -17.63
C ILE A 306 17.01 -22.71 -17.66
N GLY A 307 16.09 -22.64 -16.71
CA GLY A 307 14.88 -23.47 -16.67
C GLY A 307 14.04 -23.20 -15.42
N VAL A 308 12.85 -23.78 -15.38
CA VAL A 308 11.83 -23.71 -14.33
C VAL A 308 11.39 -25.13 -14.01
N GLU A 309 11.36 -25.53 -12.74
CA GLU A 309 10.65 -26.72 -12.24
C GLU A 309 10.62 -27.93 -13.20
N ASN A 310 11.70 -28.72 -13.22
CA ASN A 310 11.88 -29.89 -14.10
C ASN A 310 12.02 -29.59 -15.59
N SER A 311 12.50 -28.40 -15.95
CA SER A 311 12.70 -28.02 -17.34
C SER A 311 14.17 -27.89 -17.74
N SER A 312 14.41 -27.85 -19.05
CA SER A 312 15.75 -27.81 -19.65
C SER A 312 16.63 -29.01 -19.25
N LEU A 313 15.99 -30.18 -19.13
CA LEU A 313 16.63 -31.41 -18.67
C LEU A 313 17.88 -31.74 -19.48
N GLU A 314 17.76 -31.66 -20.81
CA GLU A 314 18.84 -32.03 -21.72
C GLU A 314 19.97 -30.99 -21.69
N GLU A 315 19.64 -29.70 -21.69
CA GLU A 315 20.63 -28.63 -21.56
C GLU A 315 21.38 -28.69 -20.23
N ARG A 316 20.66 -28.88 -19.11
CA ARG A 316 21.26 -29.00 -17.78
C ARG A 316 22.12 -30.25 -17.65
N ARG A 317 21.66 -31.39 -18.16
CA ARG A 317 22.42 -32.66 -18.18
C ARG A 317 23.73 -32.49 -18.95
N ARG A 318 23.66 -32.03 -20.20
CA ARG A 318 24.83 -31.81 -21.05
C ARG A 318 25.78 -30.78 -20.45
N PHE A 319 25.27 -29.67 -19.91
CA PHE A 319 26.08 -28.66 -19.25
C PHE A 319 26.84 -29.25 -18.07
N LYS A 320 26.18 -30.00 -17.18
CA LYS A 320 26.82 -30.66 -16.03
C LYS A 320 27.83 -31.74 -16.44
N GLU A 321 27.53 -32.51 -17.48
CA GLU A 321 28.45 -33.52 -18.02
C GLU A 321 29.74 -32.86 -18.56
N ASN A 322 29.61 -31.79 -19.34
CA ASN A 322 30.76 -31.01 -19.79
C ASN A 322 31.52 -30.40 -18.62
N LEU A 323 30.81 -29.82 -17.65
CA LEU A 323 31.42 -29.20 -16.48
C LEU A 323 32.22 -30.20 -15.62
N ARG A 324 31.75 -31.46 -15.51
CA ARG A 324 32.48 -32.52 -14.78
C ARG A 324 33.69 -33.06 -15.54
N ASN A 325 33.55 -33.23 -16.85
CA ASN A 325 34.47 -34.06 -17.62
C ASN A 325 35.42 -33.25 -18.51
N ASN A 326 35.24 -31.93 -18.62
CA ASN A 326 36.03 -31.07 -19.49
C ASN A 326 36.56 -29.85 -18.72
N PRO A 327 37.82 -29.91 -18.21
CA PRO A 327 38.43 -28.80 -17.47
C PRO A 327 38.53 -27.50 -18.28
N ILE A 328 38.68 -27.59 -19.61
CA ILE A 328 38.71 -26.41 -20.50
C ILE A 328 37.33 -25.75 -20.53
N PHE A 329 36.26 -26.55 -20.55
CA PHE A 329 34.89 -26.02 -20.47
C PHE A 329 34.61 -25.39 -19.11
N ALA A 330 35.06 -26.01 -18.01
CA ALA A 330 34.89 -25.46 -16.67
C ALA A 330 35.61 -24.10 -16.50
N ASP A 331 36.85 -24.02 -16.94
CA ASP A 331 37.63 -22.77 -16.98
C ASP A 331 36.98 -21.70 -17.88
N LEU A 332 36.45 -22.09 -19.05
CA LEU A 332 35.71 -21.17 -19.93
C LEU A 332 34.45 -20.62 -19.23
N VAL A 333 33.64 -21.48 -18.62
CA VAL A 333 32.45 -21.06 -17.86
C VAL A 333 32.84 -20.09 -16.75
N TYR A 334 33.89 -20.41 -15.99
CA TYR A 334 34.37 -19.55 -14.91
C TYR A 334 34.75 -18.17 -15.41
N ARG A 335 35.60 -18.08 -16.45
CA ARG A 335 36.01 -16.79 -17.02
C ARG A 335 34.82 -15.97 -17.52
N VAL A 336 33.92 -16.59 -18.28
CA VAL A 336 32.73 -15.90 -18.79
C VAL A 336 31.84 -15.40 -17.65
N MET A 337 31.68 -16.16 -16.56
CA MET A 337 30.92 -15.71 -15.40
C MET A 337 31.64 -14.58 -14.64
N MET A 338 32.96 -14.62 -14.51
CA MET A 338 33.72 -13.57 -13.83
C MET A 338 33.79 -12.26 -14.63
N ASP A 339 33.81 -12.35 -15.97
CA ASP A 339 33.77 -11.18 -16.86
C ASP A 339 32.47 -10.37 -16.73
N LEU A 340 31.40 -10.95 -16.20
CA LEU A 340 30.16 -10.23 -15.87
C LEU A 340 30.37 -9.25 -14.70
N GLY A 341 31.23 -9.59 -13.74
CA GLY A 341 31.53 -8.79 -12.56
C GLY A 341 30.51 -8.91 -11.41
N GLY A 342 30.82 -8.25 -10.28
CA GLY A 342 30.09 -8.40 -9.00
C GLY A 342 28.64 -7.88 -8.98
N ALA A 343 28.22 -7.11 -9.99
CA ALA A 343 26.83 -6.66 -10.10
C ALA A 343 25.86 -7.81 -10.45
N TYR A 344 26.37 -8.93 -10.96
CA TYR A 344 25.58 -10.11 -11.29
C TYR A 344 25.54 -11.10 -10.12
N TRP A 345 24.49 -11.90 -10.10
CA TRP A 345 24.27 -12.94 -9.12
C TRP A 345 23.88 -14.26 -9.79
N LEU A 346 24.14 -15.36 -9.08
CA LEU A 346 23.72 -16.72 -9.39
C LEU A 346 22.68 -17.17 -8.36
N GLY A 347 21.49 -17.55 -8.83
CA GLY A 347 20.43 -18.16 -8.03
C GLY A 347 20.27 -19.63 -8.40
N ILE A 348 20.37 -20.52 -7.40
CA ILE A 348 20.22 -21.97 -7.52
C ILE A 348 19.43 -22.53 -6.33
N ASN A 349 18.64 -23.59 -6.56
CA ASN A 349 17.96 -24.38 -5.55
C ASN A 349 17.01 -23.60 -4.62
N GLY A 350 16.38 -22.54 -5.13
CA GLY A 350 15.50 -21.67 -4.33
C GLY A 350 16.20 -20.94 -3.18
N LYS A 351 17.55 -20.98 -3.11
CA LYS A 351 18.35 -20.29 -2.11
C LYS A 351 18.48 -18.82 -2.45
N SER A 352 18.86 -18.02 -1.46
CA SER A 352 19.24 -16.62 -1.67
C SER A 352 20.31 -16.51 -2.76
N PRO A 353 20.17 -15.57 -3.72
CA PRO A 353 21.17 -15.34 -4.75
C PRO A 353 22.56 -15.06 -4.16
N VAL A 354 23.60 -15.54 -4.83
CA VAL A 354 25.01 -15.30 -4.46
C VAL A 354 25.64 -14.43 -5.55
N HIS A 355 26.24 -13.30 -5.19
CA HIS A 355 26.93 -12.43 -6.14
C HIS A 355 28.16 -13.13 -6.74
N LEU A 356 28.46 -12.87 -8.01
CA LEU A 356 29.49 -13.62 -8.73
C LEU A 356 30.91 -13.37 -8.18
N ASP A 357 31.16 -12.21 -7.60
CA ASP A 357 32.43 -11.86 -6.93
C ASP A 357 32.75 -12.72 -5.69
N HIS A 358 31.76 -13.46 -5.16
CA HIS A 358 31.97 -14.41 -4.07
C HIS A 358 32.57 -15.75 -4.54
N PHE A 359 32.68 -15.98 -5.85
CA PHE A 359 33.34 -17.15 -6.43
C PHE A 359 34.78 -16.83 -6.81
N ASP A 360 35.62 -16.77 -5.78
CA ASP A 360 37.06 -16.47 -5.85
C ASP A 360 37.90 -17.54 -6.57
N MET A 361 37.32 -18.72 -6.84
CA MET A 361 38.00 -19.83 -7.51
C MET A 361 37.02 -20.63 -8.39
N GLU A 362 37.54 -21.16 -9.51
CA GLU A 362 36.80 -22.00 -10.46
C GLU A 362 36.11 -23.20 -9.78
N GLU A 363 36.85 -23.96 -8.96
CA GLU A 363 36.34 -25.14 -8.26
C GLU A 363 35.08 -24.83 -7.43
N LYS A 364 35.04 -23.66 -6.78
CA LYS A 364 33.92 -23.23 -5.95
C LYS A 364 32.67 -22.93 -6.77
N LEU A 365 32.84 -22.27 -7.92
CA LEU A 365 31.74 -22.03 -8.86
C LEU A 365 31.24 -23.34 -9.45
N THR A 366 32.16 -24.19 -9.91
CA THR A 366 31.84 -25.50 -10.48
C THR A 366 31.07 -26.36 -9.49
N LYS A 367 31.50 -26.42 -8.23
CA LYS A 367 30.78 -27.12 -7.17
C LYS A 367 29.36 -26.58 -6.97
N ALA A 368 29.18 -25.26 -7.00
CA ALA A 368 27.86 -24.65 -6.87
C ALA A 368 26.95 -25.01 -8.07
N LEU A 369 27.44 -24.88 -9.29
CA LEU A 369 26.72 -25.23 -10.52
C LEU A 369 26.37 -26.74 -10.60
N LEU A 370 27.24 -27.61 -10.10
CA LEU A 370 26.99 -29.05 -10.04
C LEU A 370 26.01 -29.46 -8.94
N SER A 371 25.88 -28.65 -7.88
CA SER A 371 24.93 -28.86 -6.78
C SER A 371 23.49 -28.46 -7.11
N GLU A 372 23.28 -27.84 -8.27
CA GLU A 372 21.96 -27.46 -8.74
C GLU A 372 21.05 -28.69 -8.89
N GLU A 373 19.79 -28.57 -8.50
CA GLU A 373 18.77 -29.60 -8.57
C GLU A 373 17.68 -29.20 -9.56
N VAL A 374 17.31 -30.14 -10.43
CA VAL A 374 16.47 -29.85 -11.61
C VAL A 374 15.06 -29.34 -11.29
N HIS A 375 14.62 -29.55 -10.05
CA HIS A 375 13.33 -29.10 -9.52
C HIS A 375 13.28 -27.59 -9.32
N ASP A 376 14.42 -26.89 -9.29
CA ASP A 376 14.48 -25.48 -8.96
C ASP A 376 14.88 -24.59 -10.15
N TYR A 377 14.63 -23.29 -9.97
CA TYR A 377 15.14 -22.27 -10.87
C TYR A 377 16.67 -22.19 -10.80
N MET A 378 17.28 -22.05 -11.97
CA MET A 378 18.66 -21.65 -12.13
C MET A 378 18.69 -20.36 -12.94
N ILE A 379 19.17 -19.29 -12.32
CA ILE A 379 19.12 -17.93 -12.87
C ILE A 379 20.47 -17.26 -12.69
N ILE A 380 20.95 -16.60 -13.74
CA ILE A 380 22.08 -15.67 -13.68
C ILE A 380 21.55 -14.32 -14.13
N GLY A 381 21.73 -13.28 -13.33
CA GLY A 381 21.13 -12.00 -13.67
C GLY A 381 21.67 -10.83 -12.87
N ARG A 382 21.20 -9.64 -13.27
CA ARG A 382 21.42 -8.39 -12.58
C ARG A 382 20.08 -7.71 -12.35
N ASN A 383 19.94 -7.08 -11.18
CA ASN A 383 18.78 -6.26 -10.84
C ASN A 383 19.17 -4.78 -10.84
N TYR A 384 18.24 -3.96 -11.27
CA TYR A 384 18.36 -2.51 -11.34
C TYR A 384 17.34 -1.88 -10.42
N GLN A 385 17.78 -0.86 -9.68
CA GLN A 385 16.86 -0.05 -8.89
C GLN A 385 15.99 0.79 -9.82
N PRO A 386 14.75 1.11 -9.43
CA PRO A 386 13.83 1.77 -10.36
C PRO A 386 14.21 3.17 -10.81
N ASP A 387 15.08 3.84 -10.07
CA ASP A 387 15.61 5.16 -10.37
C ASP A 387 16.97 5.11 -11.08
N ASP A 388 17.49 3.92 -11.39
CA ASP A 388 18.75 3.75 -12.12
C ASP A 388 18.68 4.47 -13.48
N PRO A 389 19.59 5.40 -13.80
CA PRO A 389 19.58 6.13 -15.07
C PRO A 389 19.63 5.24 -16.32
N SER A 390 20.14 4.01 -16.21
CA SER A 390 20.15 3.04 -17.31
C SER A 390 18.74 2.57 -17.68
N LEU A 391 17.76 2.68 -16.77
CA LEU A 391 16.37 2.33 -17.02
C LEU A 391 15.51 3.50 -17.54
N SER A 392 16.12 4.64 -17.84
CA SER A 392 15.38 5.78 -18.42
C SER A 392 14.75 5.44 -19.76
N ASP A 393 13.70 6.17 -20.17
CA ASP A 393 12.98 5.92 -21.42
C ASP A 393 13.91 5.93 -22.65
N ILE A 394 14.97 6.73 -22.60
CA ILE A 394 15.99 6.82 -23.64
C ILE A 394 17.04 5.70 -23.57
N ASN A 395 17.38 5.19 -22.37
CA ASN A 395 18.51 4.28 -22.18
C ASN A 395 18.13 2.81 -22.05
N ILE A 396 16.86 2.49 -21.72
CA ILE A 396 16.49 1.12 -21.34
C ILE A 396 16.71 0.11 -22.47
N ALA A 397 16.47 0.50 -23.72
CA ALA A 397 16.59 -0.42 -24.86
C ALA A 397 18.04 -0.83 -25.08
N GLU A 398 18.96 0.15 -25.11
CA GLU A 398 20.40 -0.10 -25.21
C GLU A 398 20.91 -0.88 -24.00
N THR A 399 20.48 -0.50 -22.79
CA THR A 399 20.83 -1.22 -21.56
C THR A 399 20.46 -2.71 -21.65
N VAL A 400 19.22 -3.02 -22.05
CA VAL A 400 18.77 -4.41 -22.21
C VAL A 400 19.60 -5.16 -23.26
N LEU A 401 19.89 -4.53 -24.40
CA LEU A 401 20.67 -5.14 -25.48
C LEU A 401 22.12 -5.44 -25.05
N LEU A 402 22.76 -4.51 -24.35
CA LEU A 402 24.12 -4.71 -23.81
C LEU A 402 24.16 -5.81 -22.75
N GLU A 403 23.16 -5.85 -21.87
CA GLU A 403 23.08 -6.86 -20.82
C GLU A 403 22.77 -8.25 -21.41
N PHE A 404 21.91 -8.34 -22.42
CA PHE A 404 21.73 -9.57 -23.19
C PHE A 404 23.01 -10.00 -23.89
N GLN A 405 23.74 -9.07 -24.51
CA GLN A 405 25.03 -9.36 -25.15
C GLN A 405 26.05 -9.93 -24.16
N ARG A 406 26.12 -9.40 -22.93
CA ARG A 406 26.98 -9.93 -21.87
C ARG A 406 26.58 -11.33 -21.42
N LEU A 407 25.28 -11.60 -21.29
CA LEU A 407 24.75 -12.92 -20.91
C LEU A 407 24.78 -13.95 -22.04
N TYR A 408 25.00 -13.50 -23.28
CA TYR A 408 24.87 -14.33 -24.49
C TYR A 408 25.87 -15.48 -24.59
N PRO A 409 27.17 -15.32 -24.25
CA PRO A 409 28.09 -16.44 -24.19
C PRO A 409 27.60 -17.56 -23.24
N LEU A 410 27.08 -17.21 -22.06
CA LEU A 410 26.51 -18.20 -21.14
C LEU A 410 25.28 -18.89 -21.73
N TYR A 411 24.38 -18.12 -22.35
CA TYR A 411 23.24 -18.68 -23.05
C TYR A 411 23.67 -19.75 -24.09
N LEU A 412 24.71 -19.49 -24.89
CA LEU A 412 25.24 -20.44 -25.86
C LEU A 412 25.87 -21.67 -25.20
N LEU A 413 26.62 -21.49 -24.10
CA LEU A 413 27.19 -22.61 -23.34
C LEU A 413 26.11 -23.56 -22.80
N PHE A 414 24.99 -23.03 -22.30
CA PHE A 414 23.84 -23.87 -21.90
C PHE A 414 23.13 -24.49 -23.11
N LYS A 415 22.86 -23.69 -24.14
CA LYS A 415 22.11 -24.10 -25.34
C LYS A 415 22.83 -25.14 -26.20
N ASN A 416 24.15 -25.03 -26.36
CA ASN A 416 24.94 -25.82 -27.31
C ASN A 416 26.04 -26.65 -26.64
N GLY A 417 26.42 -26.34 -25.39
CA GLY A 417 27.61 -26.92 -24.76
C GLY A 417 28.93 -26.35 -25.30
N LYS A 418 28.88 -25.25 -26.07
CA LYS A 418 30.02 -24.55 -26.68
C LYS A 418 29.61 -23.13 -27.10
N LEU A 419 30.60 -22.25 -27.28
CA LEU A 419 30.42 -20.92 -27.86
C LEU A 419 30.25 -20.96 -29.38
#